data_AF-A0A1H9GHB3-F1
#
_entry.id   AF-A0A1H9GHB3-F1
#
_cell.length_a   1.000
_cell.length_b   1.000
_cell.length_c   1.000
_cell.angle_alpha   90.00
_cell.angle_beta   90.00
_cell.angle_gamma   90.00
#
_symmetry.space_group_name_H-M   'P 1'
#
loop_
_entity.id
_entity.type
_entity.pdbx_description
1 polymer ?
#
loop_
_entity_poly.entity_id
_entity_poly.type
_entity_poly.pdbx_seq_one_letter_code
_entity_poly.pdbx_strand_id
1 'polypeptide(L)' 'MARRPSDPRDAAEAAFKAATTRPREAAPKPTAIPGVKEMVSIRLDQDVLLHFQEDGPGWQDRINAALRQAAGLD' A
#
# COMPACT_ATOMS: atom_id res chain seq x y z
N MET A 1 -52.93 12.02 -6.84
CA MET A 1 -53.03 11.85 -5.36
C MET A 1 -52.85 10.36 -5.07
N ALA A 2 -51.93 9.85 -4.26
CA ALA A 2 -50.87 10.42 -3.42
C ALA A 2 -49.71 9.41 -3.46
N ARG A 3 -48.47 9.88 -3.72
CA ARG A 3 -47.28 9.03 -3.60
C ARG A 3 -47.11 8.72 -2.12
N ARG A 4 -47.21 7.44 -1.76
CA ARG A 4 -47.20 6.98 -0.37
C ARG A 4 -45.84 7.34 0.26
N PRO A 5 -45.83 7.93 1.47
CA PRO A 5 -44.65 8.54 2.07
C PRO A 5 -43.63 7.46 2.48
N SER A 6 -42.39 7.65 2.04
CA SER A 6 -41.14 7.07 2.58
C SER A 6 -41.31 5.84 3.47
N ASP A 7 -41.11 4.65 2.88
CA ASP A 7 -41.18 3.38 3.57
C ASP A 7 -40.10 3.34 4.68
N PRO A 8 -40.47 3.02 5.93
CA PRO A 8 -39.53 3.00 7.05
C PRO A 8 -38.39 1.98 6.86
N ARG A 9 -38.59 0.97 5.99
CA ARG A 9 -37.53 0.02 5.63
C ARG A 9 -36.44 0.66 4.76
N ASP A 10 -36.81 1.47 3.78
CA ASP A 10 -35.85 2.21 2.94
C ASP A 10 -35.00 3.17 3.78
N ALA A 11 -35.65 3.86 4.73
CA ALA A 11 -34.94 4.74 5.67
C ALA A 11 -33.98 3.96 6.59
N ALA A 12 -34.36 2.76 7.04
CA ALA A 12 -33.51 1.90 7.85
C ALA A 12 -32.32 1.32 7.06
N GLU A 13 -32.53 0.91 5.82
CA GLU A 13 -31.46 0.43 4.93
C GLU A 13 -30.47 1.55 4.57
N ALA A 14 -30.95 2.77 4.35
CA ALA A 14 -30.10 3.94 4.13
C ALA A 14 -29.24 4.26 5.36
N ALA A 15 -29.83 4.23 6.56
CA ALA A 15 -29.10 4.46 7.82
C ALA A 15 -28.05 3.37 8.09
N PHE A 16 -28.36 2.11 7.79
CA PHE A 16 -27.42 1.00 7.96
C PHE A 16 -26.25 1.08 6.96
N LYS A 17 -26.50 1.44 5.69
CA LYS A 17 -25.44 1.66 4.70
C LYS A 17 -24.54 2.84 5.06
N ALA A 18 -25.10 3.93 5.57
CA ALA A 18 -24.32 5.09 6.01
C ALA A 18 -23.45 4.78 7.25
N ALA A 19 -23.93 3.93 8.16
CA ALA A 19 -23.16 3.52 9.34
C ALA A 19 -22.06 2.49 9.05
N THR A 20 -22.24 1.63 8.03
CA THR A 20 -21.27 0.58 7.67
C THR A 20 -20.25 1.02 6.61
N THR A 21 -20.56 2.09 5.85
CA THR A 21 -19.58 2.69 4.94
C THR A 21 -18.61 3.55 5.74
N ARG A 22 -17.54 2.93 6.23
CA ARG A 22 -16.35 3.69 6.62
C ARG A 22 -15.86 4.38 5.34
N PRO A 23 -15.82 5.73 5.28
CA PRO A 23 -15.10 6.41 4.22
C PRO A 23 -13.70 5.81 4.24
N ARG A 24 -13.27 5.22 3.12
CA ARG A 24 -11.88 4.82 2.99
C ARG A 24 -11.12 6.13 2.94
N GLU A 25 -10.67 6.56 4.11
CA GLU A 25 -9.67 7.60 4.25
C GLU A 25 -8.57 7.21 3.27
N ALA A 26 -8.40 8.04 2.23
CA ALA A 26 -7.35 7.85 1.26
C ALA A 26 -6.08 7.67 2.10
N ALA A 27 -5.47 6.47 2.02
CA ALA A 27 -4.31 6.16 2.82
C ALA A 27 -3.37 7.36 2.71
N PRO A 28 -2.95 7.96 3.85
CA PRO A 28 -2.11 9.14 3.80
C PRO A 28 -0.94 8.78 2.87
N LYS A 29 -0.75 9.56 1.79
CA LYS A 29 0.43 9.40 0.94
C LYS A 29 1.60 9.36 1.91
N PRO A 30 2.35 8.24 2.04
CA PRO A 30 3.42 8.17 3.00
C PRO A 30 4.31 9.34 2.68
N THR A 31 4.34 10.29 3.61
CA THR A 31 5.28 11.39 3.61
C THR A 31 6.62 10.69 3.54
N ALA A 32 7.40 10.94 2.49
CA ALA A 32 8.70 10.31 2.31
C ALA A 32 9.60 10.81 3.44
N ILE A 33 9.49 10.18 4.60
CA ILE A 33 10.39 10.37 5.72
C ILE A 33 11.73 9.82 5.20
N PRO A 34 12.77 10.66 5.06
CA PRO A 34 14.05 10.20 4.57
C PRO A 34 14.57 9.10 5.50
N GLY A 35 14.79 7.91 4.95
CA GLY A 35 15.27 6.74 5.69
C GLY A 35 14.24 5.63 5.95
N VAL A 36 12.98 5.78 5.53
CA VAL A 36 12.00 4.69 5.62
C VAL A 36 12.20 3.71 4.46
N LYS A 37 12.48 2.45 4.80
CA LYS A 37 12.50 1.32 3.87
C LYS A 37 11.11 0.69 3.87
N GLU A 38 10.48 0.62 2.71
CA GLU A 38 9.19 -0.07 2.55
C GLU A 38 9.42 -1.52 2.11
N MET A 39 8.76 -2.47 2.78
CA MET A 39 8.77 -3.87 2.35
C MET A 39 7.85 -4.00 1.14
N VAL A 40 8.45 -4.26 -0.03
CA VAL A 40 7.74 -4.43 -1.29
C VAL A 40 8.04 -5.78 -1.91
N SER A 41 7.02 -6.37 -2.55
CA SER A 41 7.17 -7.61 -3.31
C SER A 41 7.59 -7.29 -4.75
N ILE A 42 8.89 -7.35 -5.02
CA ILE A 42 9.46 -7.24 -6.37
C ILE A 42 9.90 -8.61 -6.88
N ARG A 43 9.95 -8.78 -8.21
CA ARG A 43 10.59 -9.94 -8.83
C ARG A 43 12.02 -9.58 -9.21
N LEU A 44 12.95 -10.45 -8.86
CA LEU A 44 14.37 -10.33 -9.17
C LEU A 44 14.80 -11.61 -9.86
N ASP A 45 15.74 -11.50 -10.80
CA ASP A 45 16.35 -12.67 -11.43
C ASP A 45 17.14 -13.49 -10.41
N GLN A 46 17.17 -14.81 -10.64
CA GLN A 46 17.72 -15.77 -9.68
C GLN A 46 19.24 -15.62 -9.50
N ASP A 47 19.95 -15.31 -10.58
CA ASP A 47 21.39 -15.04 -10.59
C ASP A 47 21.74 -13.79 -9.80
N VAL A 48 20.95 -12.72 -9.94
CA VAL A 48 21.11 -11.49 -9.17
C VAL A 48 20.86 -11.75 -7.68
N LEU A 49 19.80 -12.50 -7.34
CA LEU A 49 19.52 -12.88 -5.96
C LEU A 49 20.66 -13.70 -5.34
N LEU A 50 21.18 -14.69 -6.08
CA LEU A 50 22.30 -15.53 -5.64
C LEU A 50 23.55 -14.66 -5.41
N HIS A 51 23.92 -13.82 -6.37
CA HIS A 51 25.08 -12.94 -6.29
C HIS A 51 25.07 -12.10 -4.99
N PHE A 52 23.94 -11.46 -4.66
CA PHE A 52 23.87 -10.66 -3.45
C PHE A 52 23.84 -11.50 -2.16
N GLN A 53 23.24 -12.69 -2.20
CA GLN A 53 23.17 -13.60 -1.05
C GLN A 53 24.50 -14.28 -0.71
N GLU A 54 25.36 -14.53 -1.70
CA GLU A 54 26.69 -15.14 -1.51
C GLU A 54 27.58 -14.32 -0.57
N ASP A 55 27.47 -12.99 -0.63
CA ASP A 55 28.16 -12.06 0.25
C ASP A 55 27.65 -12.06 1.72
N GLY A 56 26.67 -12.92 2.04
CA GLY A 56 26.20 -13.16 3.40
C GLY A 56 25.18 -12.13 3.94
N PRO A 57 25.03 -12.02 5.27
CA PRO A 57 24.04 -11.14 5.90
C PRO A 57 24.11 -9.70 5.39
N GLY A 58 22.95 -9.04 5.28
CA GLY A 58 22.86 -7.66 4.76
C GLY A 58 22.75 -7.55 3.23
N TRP A 59 22.53 -8.65 2.51
CA TRP A 59 22.34 -8.64 1.06
C TRP A 59 21.21 -7.72 0.58
N GLN A 60 20.14 -7.55 1.38
CA GLN A 60 19.04 -6.63 1.08
C GLN A 60 19.47 -5.17 1.13
N ASP A 61 20.40 -4.81 2.01
CA ASP A 61 20.95 -3.46 2.07
C ASP A 61 21.87 -3.18 0.88
N ARG A 62 22.67 -4.18 0.47
CA ARG A 62 23.53 -4.08 -0.72
C ARG A 62 22.74 -3.93 -2.01
N ILE A 63 21.70 -4.75 -2.22
CA ILE A 63 20.85 -4.62 -3.40
C ILE A 63 20.11 -3.27 -3.39
N ASN A 64 19.66 -2.80 -2.22
CA ASN A 64 19.05 -1.48 -2.11
C ASN A 64 20.06 -0.35 -2.42
N ALA A 65 21.32 -0.45 -1.98
CA ALA A 65 22.37 0.50 -2.35
C ALA A 65 22.64 0.48 -3.86
N ALA A 66 22.74 -0.70 -4.48
CA ALA A 66 22.91 -0.81 -5.93
C ALA A 66 21.74 -0.18 -6.70
N LEU A 67 20.50 -0.40 -6.24
CA LEU A 67 19.30 0.22 -6.82
C LEU A 67 19.31 1.75 -6.67
N ARG A 68 19.78 2.28 -5.53
CA ARG A 68 19.93 3.74 -5.33
C ARG A 68 20.98 4.33 -6.26
N GLN A 69 22.13 3.68 -6.42
CA GLN A 69 23.16 4.13 -7.36
C GLN A 69 22.67 4.11 -8.80
N ALA A 70 21.99 3.03 -9.23
CA ALA A 70 21.41 2.93 -10.56
C ALA A 70 20.33 3.99 -10.83
N ALA A 71 19.58 4.39 -9.80
CA ALA A 71 18.57 5.44 -9.88
C ALA A 71 19.14 6.87 -9.71
N GLY A 72 20.44 7.03 -9.42
CA GLY A 72 21.06 8.34 -9.16
C GLY A 72 20.60 8.98 -7.84
N LEU A 73 20.26 8.16 -6.84
CA LEU A 73 19.77 8.58 -5.51
C LEU A 73 20.85 8.50 -4.41
N ASP A 74 22.12 8.37 -4.82
CA ASP A 74 23.31 8.28 -3.97
C ASP A 74 24.01 9.65 -3.84
#